data_AF-A0A968ZQI1-F1
#
_entry.id   AF-A0A968ZQI1-F1
#
_cell.length_a   1.000
_cell.length_b   1.000
_cell.length_c   1.000
_cell.angle_alpha   90.00
_cell.angle_beta   90.00
_cell.angle_gamma   90.00
#
_symmetry.space_group_name_H-M   'P 1'
#
loop_
_entity.id
_entity.type
_entity.pdbx_description
1 polymer ?
#
loop_
_entity_poly.entity_id
_entity_poly.type
_entity_poly.pdbx_seq_one_letter_code
_entity_poly.pdbx_strand_id
1 'polypeptide(L)'
;MVSLTPNPSYSLTLRIKLPNQVSQLAVVIEAIAKAEGNLGNIDVVEKSREYIIREISVDAASTAAANNIEAAVRALSNIEVLSVRDRTFALHQGGKLRVEAKIPLREQDDLAMAYTPGVGRVCVEIANHPERVYDLTIKGNTVAIVSDGSAVLGLGNLGAEGSMPVMEGKAMLFKEFAGLDAFPICLATQDTEEIIETVKRIAPVFGAVNLEDISAPRCFEIEQRLQAELDIPIFHDDQHGTAIVSLAALTNALKLVNKKIETIRLVINGAGAAGLSMGRLFQQAGVKNLIICDSKGVISRDRTDLTATKREFATPHPGTLADAMVGADVFMGVSAPGVVTVEMVESMADQPIVFAMANPVPEIQPELVKGIVAVMATGRSDYPNQINNVLAFPGVIRGAVDCRAQEITTEMFLAAGKAIAALIPDTEISANNIMPSVFDRRVSPAVSAAVQEVARAAGIAKK
;
A
#
# COMPACT_ATOMS: atom_id res chain seq x y z
N MET A 1 18.62 22.06 -6.83
CA MET A 1 17.24 21.63 -6.52
C MET A 1 16.90 20.51 -7.49
N VAL A 2 16.42 19.38 -6.98
CA VAL A 2 16.05 18.22 -7.82
C VAL A 2 14.81 18.62 -8.63
N SER A 3 14.89 18.52 -9.96
CA SER A 3 13.72 18.68 -10.83
C SER A 3 12.84 17.44 -10.64
N LEU A 4 11.67 17.62 -10.03
CA LEU A 4 10.72 16.54 -9.81
C LEU A 4 9.86 16.36 -11.08
N THR A 5 9.75 15.12 -11.54
CA THR A 5 8.95 14.79 -12.71
C THR A 5 7.45 15.01 -12.43
N PRO A 6 6.73 15.80 -13.26
CA PRO A 6 5.29 15.93 -13.17
C PRO A 6 4.57 14.58 -13.27
N ASN A 7 3.53 14.37 -12.46
CA ASN A 7 2.80 13.10 -12.46
C ASN A 7 1.29 13.27 -12.15
N PRO A 8 0.47 12.24 -12.44
CA PRO A 8 -0.98 12.32 -12.30
C PRO A 8 -1.50 12.61 -10.88
N SER A 9 -0.71 12.35 -9.83
CA SER A 9 -1.12 12.60 -8.44
C SER A 9 -1.34 14.08 -8.16
N TYR A 10 -0.66 14.95 -8.89
CA TYR A 10 -0.80 16.40 -8.83
C TYR A 10 -1.26 16.91 -10.19
N SER A 11 -2.48 16.56 -10.61
CA SER A 11 -2.98 16.91 -11.94
C SER A 11 -4.25 17.76 -11.90
N LEU A 12 -4.33 18.68 -12.86
CA LEU A 12 -5.42 19.64 -13.03
C LEU A 12 -6.19 19.36 -14.31
N THR A 13 -7.49 19.65 -14.29
CA THR A 13 -8.30 19.90 -15.49
C THR A 13 -8.57 21.40 -15.58
N LEU A 14 -7.99 22.04 -16.59
CA LEU A 14 -8.21 23.45 -16.93
C LEU A 14 -9.31 23.53 -17.99
N ARG A 15 -10.49 24.05 -17.62
CA ARG A 15 -11.53 24.41 -18.60
C ARG A 15 -11.34 25.87 -18.99
N ILE A 16 -10.98 26.11 -20.24
CA ILE A 16 -10.65 27.43 -20.76
C ILE A 16 -11.51 27.77 -21.97
N LYS A 17 -11.80 29.05 -22.14
CA LYS A 17 -12.42 29.63 -23.32
C LYS A 17 -11.41 30.51 -24.03
N LEU A 18 -11.16 30.20 -25.28
CA LEU A 18 -10.21 30.90 -26.15
C LEU A 18 -10.93 31.42 -27.40
N PRO A 19 -10.49 32.54 -27.99
CA PRO A 19 -11.01 33.00 -29.28
C PRO A 19 -10.84 31.91 -30.34
N ASN A 20 -11.81 31.76 -31.25
CA ASN A 20 -11.72 30.84 -32.37
C ASN A 20 -10.83 31.43 -33.47
N GLN A 21 -9.55 31.59 -33.15
CA GLN A 21 -8.51 32.17 -34.00
C GLN A 21 -7.28 31.27 -34.00
N VAL A 22 -6.43 31.42 -35.02
CA VAL A 22 -5.18 30.67 -35.13
C VAL A 22 -4.26 31.01 -33.94
N SER A 23 -3.45 30.03 -33.52
CA SER A 23 -2.42 30.15 -32.48
C SER A 23 -2.89 30.34 -31.03
N GLN A 24 -4.18 30.55 -30.75
CA GLN A 24 -4.65 30.80 -29.37
C GLN A 24 -4.36 29.63 -28.42
N LEU A 25 -4.54 28.39 -28.87
CA LEU A 25 -4.19 27.20 -28.08
C LEU A 25 -2.68 27.07 -27.85
N ALA A 26 -1.86 27.48 -28.81
CA ALA A 26 -0.41 27.39 -28.70
C ALA A 26 0.13 28.27 -27.56
N VAL A 27 -0.44 29.47 -27.38
CA VAL A 27 -0.09 30.37 -26.27
C VAL A 27 -0.37 29.73 -24.91
N VAL A 28 -1.49 29.02 -24.78
CA VAL A 28 -1.84 28.30 -23.54
C VAL A 28 -0.88 27.15 -23.29
N ILE A 29 -0.61 26.34 -24.31
CA ILE A 29 0.34 25.23 -24.25
C ILE A 29 1.74 25.72 -23.84
N GLU A 30 2.18 26.84 -24.40
CA GLU A 30 3.48 27.45 -24.08
C GLU A 30 3.52 27.95 -22.62
N ALA A 31 2.44 28.56 -22.13
CA ALA A 31 2.35 29.01 -20.73
C ALA A 31 2.42 27.82 -19.76
N ILE A 32 1.73 26.72 -20.07
CA ILE A 32 1.77 25.48 -19.27
C ILE A 32 3.18 24.89 -19.27
N ALA A 33 3.82 24.79 -20.44
CA ALA A 33 5.17 24.24 -20.56
C ALA A 33 6.22 25.09 -19.82
N LYS A 34 6.11 26.43 -19.89
CA LYS A 34 6.97 27.36 -19.14
C LYS A 34 6.80 27.26 -17.63
N ALA A 35 5.62 26.84 -17.17
CA ALA A 35 5.34 26.56 -15.77
C ALA A 35 5.68 25.11 -15.37
N GLU A 36 6.45 24.39 -16.19
CA GLU A 36 6.88 23.01 -15.97
C GLU A 36 5.72 22.00 -15.85
N GLY A 37 4.57 22.31 -16.44
CA GLY A 37 3.44 21.40 -16.54
C GLY A 37 3.60 20.42 -17.69
N ASN A 38 3.28 19.15 -17.46
CA ASN A 38 3.26 18.12 -18.49
C ASN A 38 1.84 17.98 -19.07
N LEU A 39 1.70 18.15 -20.38
CA LEU A 39 0.39 18.17 -21.04
C LEU A 39 -0.17 16.76 -21.22
N GLY A 40 -1.41 16.59 -20.79
CA GLY A 40 -2.23 15.41 -21.07
C GLY A 40 -3.25 15.67 -22.18
N ASN A 41 -4.46 15.12 -22.01
CA ASN A 41 -5.55 15.23 -22.97
C ASN A 41 -6.02 16.68 -23.17
N ILE A 42 -6.39 17.02 -24.41
CA ILE A 42 -6.95 18.31 -24.80
C ILE A 42 -8.24 18.08 -25.56
N ASP A 43 -9.37 18.28 -24.91
CA ASP A 43 -10.70 18.01 -25.44
C ASP A 43 -11.42 19.30 -25.83
N VAL A 44 -12.18 19.27 -26.94
CA VAL A 44 -13.07 20.37 -27.32
C VAL A 44 -14.43 20.12 -26.70
N VAL A 45 -14.84 20.99 -25.78
CA VAL A 45 -16.15 20.93 -25.11
C VAL A 45 -17.20 21.65 -25.93
N GLU A 46 -16.86 22.83 -26.45
CA GLU A 46 -17.78 23.67 -27.22
C GLU A 46 -17.01 24.44 -28.29
N LYS A 47 -17.64 24.68 -29.44
CA LYS A 47 -17.07 25.47 -30.53
C LYS A 47 -18.13 26.36 -31.18
N SER A 48 -17.85 27.65 -31.23
CA SER A 48 -18.65 28.64 -31.95
C SER A 48 -17.80 29.32 -33.04
N ARG A 49 -18.36 30.31 -33.75
CA ARG A 49 -17.58 31.15 -34.66
C ARG A 49 -16.64 32.11 -33.94
N GLU A 50 -16.92 32.44 -32.69
CA GLU A 50 -16.20 33.45 -31.91
C GLU A 50 -15.19 32.83 -30.93
N TYR A 51 -15.51 31.67 -30.37
CA TYR A 51 -14.70 31.02 -29.34
C TYR A 51 -14.69 29.49 -29.44
N ILE A 52 -13.74 28.88 -28.74
CA ILE A 52 -13.66 27.45 -28.47
C ILE A 52 -13.50 27.28 -26.97
N ILE A 53 -14.29 26.40 -26.36
CA ILE A 53 -14.07 25.94 -24.98
C ILE A 53 -13.33 24.62 -25.04
N ARG A 54 -12.22 24.53 -24.30
CA ARG A 54 -11.40 23.32 -24.19
C ARG A 54 -11.23 22.92 -22.74
N GLU A 55 -11.10 21.61 -22.53
CA GLU A 55 -10.57 21.05 -21.30
C GLU A 55 -9.17 20.51 -21.55
N ILE A 56 -8.23 20.91 -20.70
CA ILE A 56 -6.83 20.51 -20.79
C ILE A 56 -6.46 19.80 -19.48
N SER A 57 -6.02 18.56 -19.58
CA SER A 57 -5.40 17.86 -18.46
C SER A 57 -3.92 18.24 -18.38
N VAL A 58 -3.44 18.58 -17.20
CA VAL A 58 -2.04 18.93 -16.96
C VAL A 58 -1.54 18.24 -15.71
N ASP A 59 -0.46 17.49 -15.83
CA ASP A 59 0.25 16.91 -14.69
C ASP A 59 1.28 17.92 -14.18
N ALA A 60 1.40 18.02 -12.86
CA ALA A 60 2.35 18.89 -12.16
C ALA A 60 3.26 18.08 -11.24
N ALA A 61 4.37 18.68 -10.82
CA ALA A 61 5.31 18.02 -9.91
C ALA A 61 4.87 18.07 -8.43
N SER A 62 3.95 19.00 -8.08
CA SER A 62 3.43 19.22 -6.73
C SER A 62 2.19 20.11 -6.77
N THR A 63 1.47 20.25 -5.66
CA THR A 63 0.39 21.24 -5.50
C THR A 63 0.87 22.67 -5.76
N ALA A 64 2.08 23.03 -5.34
CA ALA A 64 2.63 24.36 -5.60
C ALA A 64 2.89 24.57 -7.10
N ALA A 65 3.42 23.56 -7.80
CA ALA A 65 3.59 23.61 -9.25
C ALA A 65 2.24 23.70 -9.99
N ALA A 66 1.23 22.95 -9.54
CA ALA A 66 -0.13 23.03 -10.07
C ALA A 66 -0.71 24.46 -9.96
N ASN A 67 -0.54 25.11 -8.80
CA ASN A 67 -0.97 26.49 -8.61
C ASN A 67 -0.21 27.47 -9.52
N ASN A 68 1.09 27.25 -9.75
CA ASN A 68 1.88 28.06 -10.69
C ASN A 68 1.39 27.92 -12.14
N ILE A 69 1.04 26.70 -12.55
CA ILE A 69 0.45 26.42 -13.88
C ILE A 69 -0.88 27.15 -14.02
N GLU A 70 -1.76 27.06 -13.02
CA GLU A 70 -3.03 27.79 -13.01
C GLU A 70 -2.80 29.30 -13.15
N ALA A 71 -1.91 29.87 -12.34
CA ALA A 71 -1.58 31.29 -12.38
C ALA A 71 -1.04 31.73 -13.75
N ALA A 72 -0.16 30.92 -14.35
CA ALA A 72 0.41 31.19 -15.66
C ALA A 72 -0.65 31.25 -16.77
N VAL A 73 -1.63 30.33 -16.74
CA VAL A 73 -2.74 30.33 -17.71
C VAL A 73 -3.71 31.48 -17.46
N ARG A 74 -4.00 31.81 -16.20
CA ARG A 74 -4.86 32.96 -15.83
C ARG A 74 -4.26 34.32 -16.20
N ALA A 75 -2.94 34.42 -16.32
CA ALA A 75 -2.26 35.66 -16.71
C ALA A 75 -2.38 35.98 -18.21
N LEU A 76 -2.90 35.07 -19.03
CA LEU A 76 -3.06 35.27 -20.47
C LEU A 76 -4.23 36.21 -20.77
N SER A 77 -3.96 37.32 -21.47
CA SER A 77 -4.91 38.42 -21.67
C SER A 77 -6.17 38.09 -22.47
N ASN A 78 -6.10 37.11 -23.37
CA ASN A 78 -7.21 36.73 -24.27
C ASN A 78 -7.77 35.33 -23.96
N ILE A 79 -7.46 34.76 -22.79
CA ILE A 79 -7.92 33.42 -22.40
C ILE A 79 -8.73 33.54 -21.13
N GLU A 80 -9.97 33.07 -21.16
CA GLU A 80 -10.83 33.04 -19.98
C GLU A 80 -10.77 31.64 -19.35
N VAL A 81 -10.28 31.54 -18.10
CA VAL A 81 -10.27 30.28 -17.35
C VAL A 81 -11.60 30.11 -16.64
N LEU A 82 -12.47 29.27 -17.21
CA LEU A 82 -13.83 29.02 -16.74
C LEU A 82 -13.86 28.21 -15.44
N SER A 83 -13.02 27.18 -15.34
CA SER A 83 -12.86 26.40 -14.10
C SER A 83 -11.54 25.68 -14.06
N VAL A 84 -11.01 25.49 -12.85
CA VAL A 84 -9.86 24.63 -12.57
C VAL A 84 -10.31 23.58 -11.58
N ARG A 85 -10.00 22.31 -11.85
CA ARG A 85 -10.35 21.19 -10.97
C ARG A 85 -9.11 20.37 -10.72
N ASP A 86 -8.80 20.11 -9.45
CA ASP A 86 -7.86 19.07 -9.09
C ASP A 86 -8.50 17.70 -9.41
N ARG A 87 -7.82 16.90 -10.24
CA ARG A 87 -8.34 15.62 -10.75
C ARG A 87 -8.40 14.57 -9.65
N THR A 88 -7.51 14.62 -8.66
CA THR A 88 -7.52 13.73 -7.50
C THR A 88 -8.73 14.03 -6.61
N PHE A 89 -9.00 15.30 -6.31
CA PHE A 89 -10.19 15.67 -5.53
C PHE A 89 -11.49 15.39 -6.29
N ALA A 90 -11.52 15.64 -7.60
CA ALA A 90 -12.68 15.33 -8.43
C ALA A 90 -13.03 13.83 -8.40
N LEU A 91 -12.02 12.96 -8.43
CA LEU A 91 -12.21 11.50 -8.33
C LEU A 91 -12.83 11.06 -7.00
N HIS A 92 -12.63 11.82 -5.92
CA HIS A 92 -13.13 11.49 -4.57
C HIS A 92 -14.52 12.09 -4.28
N GLN A 93 -15.12 12.83 -5.21
CA GLN A 93 -16.46 13.39 -5.01
C GLN A 93 -17.50 12.28 -4.88
N GLY A 94 -18.13 12.17 -3.70
CA GLY A 94 -19.12 11.13 -3.39
C GLY A 94 -18.54 9.83 -2.84
N GLY A 95 -17.23 9.76 -2.59
CA GLY A 95 -16.55 8.55 -2.15
C GLY A 95 -16.32 7.55 -3.30
N LYS A 96 -15.62 6.46 -3.00
CA LYS A 96 -15.15 5.50 -4.00
C LYS A 96 -15.86 4.15 -3.97
N LEU A 97 -16.79 3.97 -3.03
CA LEU A 97 -17.52 2.72 -2.82
C LEU A 97 -19.03 2.94 -2.96
N ARG A 98 -19.72 1.87 -3.35
CA ARG A 98 -21.18 1.75 -3.27
C ARG A 98 -21.56 0.34 -2.87
N VAL A 99 -22.72 0.17 -2.24
CA VAL A 99 -23.29 -1.15 -1.93
C VAL A 99 -24.26 -1.53 -3.03
N GLU A 100 -24.12 -2.74 -3.58
CA GLU A 100 -24.96 -3.25 -4.66
C GLU A 100 -25.49 -4.63 -4.28
N ALA A 101 -26.79 -4.88 -4.52
CA ALA A 101 -27.42 -6.16 -4.22
C ALA A 101 -26.94 -7.24 -5.20
N LYS A 102 -26.64 -8.44 -4.69
CA LYS A 102 -26.26 -9.59 -5.54
C LYS A 102 -27.42 -10.15 -6.35
N ILE A 103 -28.66 -9.95 -5.87
CA ILE A 103 -29.88 -10.45 -6.49
C ILE A 103 -30.81 -9.25 -6.68
N PRO A 104 -31.33 -9.00 -7.90
CA PRO A 104 -32.30 -7.94 -8.12
C PRO A 104 -33.66 -8.33 -7.50
N LEU A 105 -34.39 -7.35 -6.95
CA LEU A 105 -35.77 -7.53 -6.49
C LEU A 105 -36.71 -6.98 -7.55
N ARG A 106 -37.42 -7.86 -8.29
CA ARG A 106 -38.29 -7.47 -9.40
C ARG A 106 -39.76 -7.72 -9.10
N GLU A 107 -40.04 -8.83 -8.41
CA GLU A 107 -41.40 -9.29 -8.14
C GLU A 107 -41.61 -9.61 -6.66
N GLN A 108 -42.87 -9.86 -6.28
CA GLN A 108 -43.26 -10.13 -4.89
C GLN A 108 -42.57 -11.39 -4.34
N ASP A 109 -42.37 -12.41 -5.18
CA ASP A 109 -41.71 -13.66 -4.80
C ASP A 109 -40.23 -13.43 -4.46
N ASP A 110 -39.54 -12.57 -5.21
CA ASP A 110 -38.14 -12.18 -4.90
C ASP A 110 -38.05 -11.56 -3.51
N LEU A 111 -38.96 -10.62 -3.21
CA LEU A 111 -39.01 -9.95 -1.91
C LEU A 111 -39.33 -10.94 -0.78
N ALA A 112 -40.29 -11.84 -0.99
CA ALA A 112 -40.70 -12.83 0.00
C ALA A 112 -39.58 -13.85 0.31
N MET A 113 -38.71 -14.15 -0.66
CA MET A 113 -37.55 -15.03 -0.49
C MET A 113 -36.36 -14.31 0.14
N ALA A 114 -36.02 -13.11 -0.36
CA ALA A 114 -34.86 -12.34 0.09
C ALA A 114 -35.08 -11.70 1.46
N TYR A 115 -36.35 -11.43 1.82
CA TYR A 115 -36.74 -10.81 3.07
C TYR A 115 -37.88 -11.60 3.72
N THR A 116 -38.86 -10.92 4.32
CA THR A 116 -39.94 -11.58 5.03
C THR A 116 -40.99 -12.17 4.08
N PRO A 117 -41.51 -13.38 4.39
CA PRO A 117 -41.21 -14.20 5.56
C PRO A 117 -40.02 -15.17 5.37
N GLY A 118 -39.52 -15.37 4.15
CA GLY A 118 -38.56 -16.43 3.79
C GLY A 118 -37.24 -16.40 4.57
N VAL A 119 -36.66 -15.22 4.77
CA VAL A 119 -35.38 -15.02 5.47
C VAL A 119 -35.38 -15.58 6.89
N GLY A 120 -36.55 -15.66 7.54
CA GLY A 120 -36.66 -16.24 8.89
C GLY A 120 -36.19 -17.69 8.96
N ARG A 121 -36.39 -18.48 7.88
CA ARG A 121 -35.90 -19.86 7.80
C ARG A 121 -34.38 -19.93 7.77
N VAL A 122 -33.73 -18.97 7.09
CA VAL A 122 -32.26 -18.85 7.04
C VAL A 122 -31.71 -18.46 8.42
N CYS A 123 -32.39 -17.56 9.14
CA CYS A 123 -31.99 -17.18 10.50
C CYS A 123 -32.05 -18.37 11.46
N VAL A 124 -33.14 -19.16 11.44
CA VAL A 124 -33.28 -20.37 12.29
C VAL A 124 -32.22 -21.40 11.94
N GLU A 125 -31.93 -21.57 10.65
CA GLU A 125 -30.89 -22.48 10.19
C GLU A 125 -29.51 -22.12 10.75
N ILE A 126 -29.10 -20.85 10.67
CA ILE A 126 -27.83 -20.38 11.23
C ILE A 126 -27.83 -20.48 12.76
N ALA A 127 -28.97 -20.24 13.44
CA ALA A 127 -29.06 -20.39 14.89
C ALA A 127 -28.83 -21.84 15.35
N ASN A 128 -29.28 -22.83 14.57
CA ASN A 128 -29.08 -24.25 14.85
C ASN A 128 -27.70 -24.76 14.37
N HIS A 129 -27.16 -24.15 13.32
CA HIS A 129 -25.91 -24.52 12.65
C HIS A 129 -25.04 -23.28 12.38
N PRO A 130 -24.33 -22.74 13.40
CA PRO A 130 -23.63 -21.46 13.31
C PRO A 130 -22.63 -21.36 12.16
N GLU A 131 -21.99 -22.46 11.76
CA GLU A 131 -21.04 -22.54 10.65
C GLU A 131 -21.67 -22.18 9.30
N ARG A 132 -22.99 -22.36 9.14
CA ARG A 132 -23.71 -22.03 7.91
C ARG A 132 -23.76 -20.54 7.62
N VAL A 133 -23.39 -19.68 8.58
CA VAL A 133 -23.23 -18.24 8.37
C VAL A 133 -22.27 -17.95 7.19
N TYR A 134 -21.25 -18.78 6.99
CA TYR A 134 -20.30 -18.60 5.88
C TYR A 134 -20.88 -18.93 4.51
N ASP A 135 -21.89 -19.80 4.45
CA ASP A 135 -22.51 -20.27 3.20
C ASP A 135 -23.77 -19.49 2.84
N LEU A 136 -24.50 -19.00 3.85
CA LEU A 136 -25.81 -18.37 3.71
C LEU A 136 -25.77 -16.84 3.84
N THR A 137 -24.60 -16.26 4.09
CA THR A 137 -24.43 -14.80 4.22
C THR A 137 -23.18 -14.31 3.50
N ILE A 138 -22.96 -13.00 3.53
CA ILE A 138 -21.77 -12.38 2.96
C ILE A 138 -20.47 -12.70 3.72
N LYS A 139 -20.54 -13.24 4.94
CA LYS A 139 -19.36 -13.47 5.81
C LYS A 139 -18.22 -14.19 5.11
N GLY A 140 -18.52 -15.20 4.29
CA GLY A 140 -17.51 -15.97 3.54
C GLY A 140 -16.74 -15.20 2.46
N ASN A 141 -17.07 -13.93 2.19
CA ASN A 141 -16.37 -13.12 1.20
C ASN A 141 -16.11 -11.67 1.65
N THR A 142 -16.52 -11.29 2.87
CA THR A 142 -16.45 -9.91 3.34
C THR A 142 -15.31 -9.68 4.32
N VAL A 143 -14.56 -8.60 4.14
CA VAL A 143 -13.39 -8.23 4.95
C VAL A 143 -13.65 -6.88 5.63
N ALA A 144 -13.38 -6.77 6.92
CA ALA A 144 -13.35 -5.48 7.60
C ALA A 144 -11.97 -4.83 7.42
N ILE A 145 -11.91 -3.60 6.94
CA ILE A 145 -10.69 -2.79 6.96
C ILE A 145 -10.80 -1.86 8.16
N VAL A 146 -10.09 -2.16 9.24
CA VAL A 146 -10.20 -1.44 10.50
C VAL A 146 -9.00 -0.52 10.68
N SER A 147 -9.27 0.76 10.94
CA SER A 147 -8.26 1.78 11.20
C SER A 147 -8.74 2.74 12.29
N ASP A 148 -7.81 3.34 13.03
CA ASP A 148 -8.08 4.51 13.90
C ASP A 148 -7.52 5.83 13.32
N GLY A 149 -6.91 5.75 12.13
CA GLY A 149 -6.28 6.87 11.43
C GLY A 149 -5.07 7.47 12.15
N SER A 150 -4.44 6.72 13.05
CA SER A 150 -3.31 7.22 13.85
C SER A 150 -1.95 7.19 13.15
N ALA A 151 -1.83 6.48 12.02
CA ALA A 151 -0.62 6.37 11.22
C ALA A 151 -0.91 6.32 9.72
N VAL A 152 -1.68 7.29 9.21
CA VAL A 152 -2.10 7.32 7.80
C VAL A 152 -0.92 7.61 6.87
N LEU A 153 -0.48 6.61 6.11
CA LEU A 153 0.65 6.72 5.17
C LEU A 153 1.91 7.27 5.88
N GLY A 154 2.63 8.20 5.25
CA GLY A 154 3.69 9.00 5.87
C GLY A 154 3.22 10.30 6.51
N LEU A 155 1.90 10.50 6.66
CA LEU A 155 1.28 11.77 7.11
C LEU A 155 1.03 11.81 8.63
N GLY A 156 1.10 10.66 9.30
CA GLY A 156 0.91 10.53 10.74
C GLY A 156 -0.57 10.44 11.14
N ASN A 157 -0.90 11.00 12.31
CA ASN A 157 -2.24 10.88 12.88
C ASN A 157 -3.18 11.92 12.25
N LEU A 158 -4.10 11.45 11.40
CA LEU A 158 -5.14 12.27 10.76
C LEU A 158 -6.54 12.00 11.33
N GLY A 159 -6.65 11.08 12.28
CA GLY A 159 -7.93 10.65 12.86
C GLY A 159 -8.75 9.77 11.91
N ALA A 160 -9.86 9.26 12.43
CA ALA A 160 -10.73 8.30 11.74
C ALA A 160 -11.28 8.85 10.42
N GLU A 161 -11.82 10.07 10.41
CA GLU A 161 -12.40 10.67 9.21
C GLU A 161 -11.32 11.00 8.17
N GLY A 162 -10.13 11.39 8.61
CA GLY A 162 -8.99 11.68 7.74
C GLY A 162 -8.45 10.44 7.03
N SER A 163 -8.60 9.25 7.61
CA SER A 163 -8.15 7.99 7.02
C SER A 163 -9.16 7.36 6.05
N MET A 164 -10.43 7.76 6.10
CA MET A 164 -11.51 7.19 5.26
C MET A 164 -11.15 7.06 3.78
N PRO A 165 -10.56 8.08 3.10
CA PRO A 165 -10.18 7.93 1.70
C PRO A 165 -9.17 6.80 1.47
N VAL A 166 -8.20 6.59 2.36
CA VAL A 166 -7.23 5.49 2.22
C VAL A 166 -7.94 4.15 2.38
N MET A 167 -8.82 4.02 3.38
CA MET A 167 -9.57 2.78 3.65
C MET A 167 -10.53 2.42 2.52
N GLU A 168 -11.21 3.40 1.92
CA GLU A 168 -12.02 3.18 0.72
C GLU A 168 -11.16 2.70 -0.46
N GLY A 169 -9.96 3.27 -0.62
CA GLY A 169 -9.00 2.83 -1.62
C GLY A 169 -8.63 1.37 -1.43
N LYS A 170 -8.30 0.96 -0.20
CA LYS A 170 -8.00 -0.45 0.11
C LYS A 170 -9.17 -1.38 -0.19
N ALA A 171 -10.40 -0.96 0.11
CA ALA A 171 -11.59 -1.75 -0.21
C ALA A 171 -11.74 -1.98 -1.72
N MET A 172 -11.50 -0.94 -2.55
CA MET A 172 -11.49 -1.10 -4.00
C MET A 172 -10.43 -2.08 -4.46
N LEU A 173 -9.22 -2.03 -3.88
CA LEU A 173 -8.12 -2.92 -4.25
C LEU A 173 -8.42 -4.39 -3.88
N PHE A 174 -9.03 -4.64 -2.72
CA PHE A 174 -9.54 -5.98 -2.37
C PHE A 174 -10.53 -6.50 -3.41
N LYS A 175 -11.44 -5.66 -3.85
CA LYS A 175 -12.44 -6.03 -4.85
C LYS A 175 -11.80 -6.32 -6.21
N GLU A 176 -10.94 -5.41 -6.66
CA GLU A 176 -10.31 -5.46 -7.98
C GLU A 176 -9.33 -6.62 -8.15
N PHE A 177 -8.54 -6.91 -7.11
CA PHE A 177 -7.45 -7.88 -7.21
C PHE A 177 -7.76 -9.25 -6.59
N ALA A 178 -8.77 -9.35 -5.73
CA ALA A 178 -9.11 -10.61 -5.05
C ALA A 178 -10.61 -10.96 -5.07
N GLY A 179 -11.47 -10.10 -5.63
CA GLY A 179 -12.92 -10.31 -5.63
C GLY A 179 -13.55 -10.30 -4.23
N LEU A 180 -12.82 -9.84 -3.22
CA LEU A 180 -13.28 -9.73 -1.83
C LEU A 180 -14.14 -8.48 -1.66
N ASP A 181 -15.22 -8.61 -0.88
CA ASP A 181 -16.10 -7.50 -0.56
C ASP A 181 -15.60 -6.83 0.73
N ALA A 182 -14.68 -5.89 0.61
CA ALA A 182 -14.12 -5.21 1.78
C ALA A 182 -14.91 -3.94 2.15
N PHE A 183 -15.00 -3.64 3.45
CA PHE A 183 -15.70 -2.47 3.95
C PHE A 183 -14.83 -1.67 4.94
N PRO A 184 -14.67 -0.34 4.76
CA PRO A 184 -13.87 0.49 5.65
C PRO A 184 -14.58 0.77 6.97
N ILE A 185 -13.87 0.63 8.09
CA ILE A 185 -14.35 0.87 9.45
C ILE A 185 -13.30 1.71 10.18
N CYS A 186 -13.42 3.03 10.04
CA CYS A 186 -12.58 3.97 10.77
C CYS A 186 -13.18 4.26 12.15
N LEU A 187 -12.47 3.87 13.21
CA LEU A 187 -12.91 3.97 14.59
C LEU A 187 -12.52 5.33 15.17
N ALA A 188 -13.49 6.08 15.68
CA ALA A 188 -13.28 7.35 16.38
C ALA A 188 -12.76 7.15 17.82
N THR A 189 -11.81 6.24 18.00
CA THR A 189 -11.09 5.98 19.26
C THR A 189 -9.67 5.55 18.94
N GLN A 190 -8.74 5.90 19.82
CA GLN A 190 -7.34 5.44 19.78
C GLN A 190 -6.99 4.68 21.07
N ASP A 191 -7.98 4.31 21.88
CA ASP A 191 -7.77 3.40 23.00
C ASP A 191 -7.63 1.96 22.50
N THR A 192 -6.57 1.28 22.93
CA THR A 192 -6.25 -0.08 22.49
C THR A 192 -7.38 -1.06 22.80
N GLU A 193 -7.95 -1.02 24.00
CA GLU A 193 -8.97 -1.99 24.43
C GLU A 193 -10.32 -1.68 23.78
N GLU A 194 -10.68 -0.41 23.61
CA GLU A 194 -11.89 -0.03 22.87
C GLU A 194 -11.84 -0.50 21.41
N ILE A 195 -10.68 -0.42 20.75
CA ILE A 195 -10.49 -0.95 19.39
C ILE A 195 -10.69 -2.47 19.38
N ILE A 196 -10.00 -3.20 20.27
CA ILE A 196 -10.08 -4.67 20.35
C ILE A 196 -11.54 -5.10 20.59
N GLU A 197 -12.21 -4.52 21.56
CA GLU A 197 -13.58 -4.85 21.91
C GLU A 197 -14.56 -4.51 20.79
N THR A 198 -14.36 -3.38 20.11
CA THR A 198 -15.19 -3.00 18.95
C THR A 198 -15.04 -4.01 17.82
N VAL A 199 -13.81 -4.39 17.45
CA VAL A 199 -13.56 -5.36 16.38
C VAL A 199 -14.18 -6.72 16.73
N LYS A 200 -14.07 -7.17 17.98
CA LYS A 200 -14.69 -8.42 18.43
C LYS A 200 -16.21 -8.42 18.27
N ARG A 201 -16.86 -7.29 18.59
CA ARG A 201 -18.33 -7.16 18.48
C ARG A 201 -18.84 -7.18 17.04
N ILE A 202 -18.05 -6.67 16.09
CA ILE A 202 -18.44 -6.62 14.67
C ILE A 202 -17.99 -7.85 13.87
N ALA A 203 -17.06 -8.65 14.41
CA ALA A 203 -16.52 -9.84 13.78
C ALA A 203 -17.56 -10.84 13.21
N PRO A 204 -18.78 -11.01 13.76
CA PRO A 204 -19.78 -11.90 13.17
C PRO A 204 -20.07 -11.66 11.68
N VAL A 205 -19.96 -10.42 11.20
CA VAL A 205 -20.23 -10.03 9.80
C VAL A 205 -19.10 -10.44 8.84
N PHE A 206 -17.86 -10.51 9.33
CA PHE A 206 -16.67 -10.56 8.47
C PHE A 206 -16.00 -11.93 8.48
N GLY A 207 -15.44 -12.32 7.33
CA GLY A 207 -14.63 -13.53 7.17
C GLY A 207 -13.17 -13.33 7.51
N ALA A 208 -12.70 -12.07 7.54
CA ALA A 208 -11.36 -11.68 7.96
C ALA A 208 -11.35 -10.19 8.39
N VAL A 209 -10.33 -9.79 9.14
CA VAL A 209 -10.04 -8.39 9.50
C VAL A 209 -8.67 -7.99 8.97
N ASN A 210 -8.63 -6.88 8.25
CA ASN A 210 -7.42 -6.20 7.82
C ASN A 210 -7.24 -4.94 8.68
N LEU A 211 -6.26 -4.94 9.58
CA LEU A 211 -5.86 -3.78 10.36
C LEU A 211 -4.98 -2.85 9.51
N GLU A 212 -5.21 -1.55 9.64
CA GLU A 212 -4.61 -0.55 8.74
C GLU A 212 -4.33 0.79 9.40
N ASP A 213 -3.18 1.40 9.10
CA ASP A 213 -2.82 2.76 9.51
C ASP A 213 -2.95 2.98 11.05
N ILE A 214 -2.63 1.95 11.85
CA ILE A 214 -2.61 2.01 13.32
C ILE A 214 -1.17 2.19 13.81
N SER A 215 -0.94 3.17 14.67
CA SER A 215 0.40 3.53 15.12
C SER A 215 1.04 2.49 16.04
N ALA A 216 2.34 2.26 15.84
CA ALA A 216 3.16 1.52 16.78
C ALA A 216 3.35 2.33 18.09
N PRO A 217 3.42 1.67 19.27
CA PRO A 217 3.45 0.22 19.45
C PRO A 217 2.06 -0.43 19.59
N ARG A 218 0.96 0.33 19.64
CA ARG A 218 -0.39 -0.20 19.92
C ARG A 218 -0.84 -1.23 18.89
N CYS A 219 -0.47 -1.03 17.62
CA CYS A 219 -0.79 -1.95 16.53
C CYS A 219 -0.39 -3.41 16.81
N PHE A 220 0.73 -3.63 17.52
CA PHE A 220 1.21 -4.97 17.86
C PHE A 220 0.32 -5.65 18.89
N GLU A 221 -0.09 -4.93 19.93
CA GLU A 221 -0.97 -5.47 20.98
C GLU A 221 -2.38 -5.73 20.43
N ILE A 222 -2.92 -4.79 19.64
CA ILE A 222 -4.23 -4.92 18.99
C ILE A 222 -4.25 -6.17 18.10
N GLU A 223 -3.25 -6.32 17.22
CA GLU A 223 -3.16 -7.49 16.34
C GLU A 223 -3.04 -8.79 17.14
N GLN A 224 -2.12 -8.86 18.10
CA GLN A 224 -1.89 -10.06 18.90
C GLN A 224 -3.14 -10.49 19.67
N ARG A 225 -3.82 -9.54 20.33
CA ARG A 225 -5.04 -9.80 21.11
C ARG A 225 -6.18 -10.26 20.20
N LEU A 226 -6.36 -9.61 19.05
CA LEU A 226 -7.39 -10.00 18.08
C LEU A 226 -7.13 -11.38 17.49
N GLN A 227 -5.88 -11.72 17.15
CA GLN A 227 -5.51 -13.07 16.70
C GLN A 227 -5.80 -14.13 17.76
N ALA A 228 -5.58 -13.82 19.04
CA ALA A 228 -5.83 -14.75 20.14
C ALA A 228 -7.31 -14.90 20.52
N GLU A 229 -8.13 -13.88 20.27
CA GLU A 229 -9.52 -13.81 20.74
C GLU A 229 -10.57 -14.05 19.65
N LEU A 230 -10.18 -14.12 18.37
CA LEU A 230 -11.09 -14.30 17.24
C LEU A 230 -10.76 -15.54 16.40
N ASP A 231 -11.81 -16.25 15.99
CA ASP A 231 -11.71 -17.43 15.11
C ASP A 231 -11.71 -17.08 13.60
N ILE A 232 -11.23 -15.89 13.25
CA ILE A 232 -11.11 -15.41 11.86
C ILE A 232 -9.71 -14.83 11.62
N PRO A 233 -9.18 -14.89 10.38
CA PRO A 233 -7.90 -14.30 10.04
C PRO A 233 -7.83 -12.81 10.37
N ILE A 234 -6.80 -12.41 11.12
CA ILE A 234 -6.44 -11.02 11.41
C ILE A 234 -5.09 -10.73 10.78
N PHE A 235 -5.01 -9.65 9.99
CA PHE A 235 -3.81 -9.27 9.26
C PHE A 235 -3.58 -7.76 9.35
N HIS A 236 -2.42 -7.34 9.81
CA HIS A 236 -2.01 -5.95 9.69
C HIS A 236 -1.18 -5.70 8.43
N ASP A 237 -1.71 -4.95 7.45
CA ASP A 237 -1.06 -4.81 6.14
C ASP A 237 0.25 -4.00 6.21
N ASP A 238 0.27 -2.89 6.94
CA ASP A 238 1.51 -2.09 7.08
C ASP A 238 2.68 -2.87 7.70
N GLN A 239 2.38 -3.88 8.53
CA GLN A 239 3.37 -4.78 9.10
C GLN A 239 3.75 -5.85 8.09
N HIS A 240 2.83 -6.77 7.83
CA HIS A 240 3.14 -8.04 7.17
C HIS A 240 3.10 -7.91 5.66
N GLY A 241 2.20 -7.10 5.10
CA GLY A 241 2.15 -6.83 3.67
C GLY A 241 3.47 -6.27 3.17
N THR A 242 3.97 -5.22 3.83
CA THR A 242 5.28 -4.60 3.55
C THR A 242 6.41 -5.63 3.64
N ALA A 243 6.42 -6.47 4.69
CA ALA A 243 7.43 -7.49 4.88
C ALA A 243 7.43 -8.56 3.77
N ILE A 244 6.25 -9.04 3.38
CA ILE A 244 6.06 -10.05 2.33
C ILE A 244 6.57 -9.53 0.98
N VAL A 245 6.16 -8.34 0.57
CA VAL A 245 6.55 -7.79 -0.73
C VAL A 245 8.03 -7.43 -0.77
N SER A 246 8.58 -6.96 0.35
CA SER A 246 10.02 -6.67 0.47
C SER A 246 10.85 -7.95 0.46
N LEU A 247 10.37 -9.05 1.04
CA LEU A 247 11.04 -10.36 0.95
C LEU A 247 11.04 -10.88 -0.48
N ALA A 248 9.94 -10.71 -1.22
CA ALA A 248 9.86 -11.09 -2.62
C ALA A 248 10.87 -10.32 -3.47
N ALA A 249 10.93 -9.00 -3.29
CA ALA A 249 11.87 -8.11 -3.95
C ALA A 249 13.33 -8.50 -3.62
N LEU A 250 13.63 -8.72 -2.34
CA LEU A 250 14.94 -9.14 -1.87
C LEU A 250 15.36 -10.46 -2.49
N THR A 251 14.46 -11.43 -2.56
CA THR A 251 14.74 -12.76 -3.13
C THR A 251 15.24 -12.64 -4.57
N ASN A 252 14.56 -11.87 -5.42
CA ASN A 252 14.97 -11.68 -6.80
C ASN A 252 16.20 -10.76 -6.95
N ALA A 253 16.33 -9.73 -6.10
CA ALA A 253 17.52 -8.89 -6.08
C ALA A 253 18.79 -9.69 -5.74
N LEU A 254 18.72 -10.59 -4.76
CA LEU A 254 19.84 -11.45 -4.37
C LEU A 254 20.25 -12.43 -5.47
N LYS A 255 19.28 -12.97 -6.24
CA LYS A 255 19.59 -13.77 -7.44
C LYS A 255 20.37 -12.96 -8.46
N LEU A 256 19.96 -11.71 -8.73
CA LEU A 256 20.63 -10.85 -9.70
C LEU A 256 22.10 -10.57 -9.33
N VAL A 257 22.37 -10.29 -8.05
CA VAL A 257 23.74 -10.02 -7.55
C VAL A 257 24.47 -11.27 -7.09
N ASN A 258 23.89 -12.46 -7.29
CA ASN A 258 24.46 -13.76 -6.89
C ASN A 258 24.93 -13.82 -5.43
N LYS A 259 24.13 -13.26 -4.51
CA LYS A 259 24.38 -13.31 -3.05
C LYS A 259 23.39 -14.24 -2.36
N LYS A 260 23.83 -14.86 -1.26
CA LYS A 260 22.96 -15.74 -0.45
C LYS A 260 22.40 -14.97 0.75
N ILE A 261 21.12 -15.20 1.06
CA ILE A 261 20.41 -14.47 2.13
C ILE A 261 21.05 -14.67 3.51
N GLU A 262 21.69 -15.81 3.75
CA GLU A 262 22.36 -16.10 5.02
C GLU A 262 23.71 -15.39 5.20
N THR A 263 24.29 -14.84 4.13
CA THR A 263 25.61 -14.18 4.17
C THR A 263 25.54 -12.66 4.11
N ILE A 264 24.40 -12.08 3.69
CA ILE A 264 24.28 -10.63 3.55
C ILE A 264 24.32 -9.90 4.89
N ARG A 265 24.77 -8.64 4.84
CA ARG A 265 24.55 -7.62 5.87
C ARG A 265 23.39 -6.72 5.46
N LEU A 266 22.28 -6.84 6.18
CA LEU A 266 21.06 -6.07 5.94
C LEU A 266 20.91 -4.95 6.98
N VAL A 267 20.68 -3.74 6.48
CA VAL A 267 20.32 -2.57 7.30
C VAL A 267 18.88 -2.18 7.00
N ILE A 268 18.03 -2.13 8.04
CA ILE A 268 16.68 -1.56 7.97
C ILE A 268 16.69 -0.21 8.69
N ASN A 269 16.29 0.86 8.01
CA ASN A 269 16.07 2.16 8.64
C ASN A 269 14.57 2.40 8.83
N GLY A 270 14.16 2.49 10.10
CA GLY A 270 12.77 2.53 10.52
C GLY A 270 12.46 1.39 11.48
N ALA A 271 12.19 1.74 12.74
CA ALA A 271 11.87 0.78 13.81
C ALA A 271 10.39 0.87 14.24
N GLY A 272 9.52 1.13 13.25
CA GLY A 272 8.07 1.10 13.39
C GLY A 272 7.48 -0.28 13.09
N ALA A 273 6.18 -0.32 12.81
CA ALA A 273 5.42 -1.54 12.53
C ALA A 273 6.05 -2.36 11.37
N ALA A 274 6.26 -1.73 10.22
CA ALA A 274 6.85 -2.34 9.03
C ALA A 274 8.26 -2.88 9.28
N GLY A 275 9.19 -2.04 9.78
CA GLY A 275 10.60 -2.41 9.90
C GLY A 275 10.85 -3.53 10.91
N LEU A 276 10.10 -3.57 12.02
CA LEU A 276 10.18 -4.66 12.99
C LEU A 276 9.58 -5.96 12.42
N SER A 277 8.45 -5.90 11.71
CA SER A 277 7.87 -7.09 11.05
C SER A 277 8.80 -7.65 9.96
N MET A 278 9.38 -6.78 9.13
CA MET A 278 10.42 -7.14 8.16
C MET A 278 11.59 -7.86 8.84
N GLY A 279 12.10 -7.30 9.95
CA GLY A 279 13.18 -7.90 10.72
C GLY A 279 12.88 -9.33 11.14
N ARG A 280 11.70 -9.59 11.69
CA ARG A 280 11.25 -10.95 12.10
C ARG A 280 11.14 -11.87 10.91
N LEU A 281 10.40 -11.47 9.87
CA LEU A 281 10.17 -12.31 8.69
C LEU A 281 11.47 -12.65 7.98
N PHE A 282 12.41 -11.71 7.88
CA PHE A 282 13.68 -11.92 7.19
C PHE A 282 14.64 -12.80 7.98
N GLN A 283 14.65 -12.71 9.32
CA GLN A 283 15.38 -13.66 10.16
C GLN A 283 14.84 -15.08 9.95
N GLN A 284 13.52 -15.26 9.89
CA GLN A 284 12.88 -16.54 9.57
C GLN A 284 13.20 -17.01 8.13
N ALA A 285 13.36 -16.07 7.19
CA ALA A 285 13.80 -16.37 5.83
C ALA A 285 15.30 -16.71 5.71
N GLY A 286 16.09 -16.47 6.76
CA GLY A 286 17.50 -16.87 6.84
C GLY A 286 18.52 -15.74 6.99
N VAL A 287 18.10 -14.46 7.08
CA VAL A 287 19.01 -13.34 7.32
C VAL A 287 19.65 -13.47 8.70
N LYS A 288 20.98 -13.54 8.74
CA LYS A 288 21.76 -13.68 9.99
C LYS A 288 22.33 -12.35 10.51
N ASN A 289 22.70 -11.44 9.62
CA ASN A 289 23.30 -10.15 9.97
C ASN A 289 22.31 -9.03 9.67
N LEU A 290 21.52 -8.66 10.69
CA LEU A 290 20.50 -7.62 10.61
C LEU A 290 20.83 -6.49 11.59
N ILE A 291 20.81 -5.25 11.10
CA ILE A 291 20.86 -4.03 11.91
C ILE A 291 19.60 -3.23 11.63
N ILE A 292 18.91 -2.78 12.68
CA ILE A 292 17.78 -1.87 12.57
C ILE A 292 18.17 -0.52 13.19
N CYS A 293 17.87 0.57 12.48
CA CYS A 293 18.02 1.93 12.96
C CYS A 293 16.66 2.58 13.24
N ASP A 294 16.59 3.39 14.29
CA ASP A 294 15.48 4.31 14.55
C ASP A 294 15.95 5.78 14.44
N SER A 295 15.07 6.72 14.77
CA SER A 295 15.38 8.16 14.69
C SER A 295 16.56 8.61 15.57
N LYS A 296 17.05 7.76 16.46
CA LYS A 296 18.20 8.03 17.34
C LYS A 296 19.42 7.15 17.00
N GLY A 297 19.44 6.50 15.85
CA GLY A 297 20.55 5.66 15.37
C GLY A 297 20.27 4.17 15.52
N VAL A 298 21.33 3.37 15.57
CA VAL A 298 21.24 1.91 15.68
C VAL A 298 20.51 1.51 16.97
N ILE A 299 19.61 0.52 16.87
CA ILE A 299 19.01 -0.11 18.05
C ILE A 299 20.07 -0.96 18.75
N SER A 300 20.73 -0.39 19.74
CA SER A 300 21.84 -1.01 20.46
C SER A 300 21.51 -1.31 21.93
N ARG A 301 22.26 -2.25 22.53
CA ARG A 301 22.00 -2.74 23.91
C ARG A 301 22.26 -1.70 25.01
N ASP A 302 23.01 -0.66 24.71
CA ASP A 302 23.30 0.48 25.60
C ASP A 302 22.17 1.53 25.63
N ARG A 303 21.23 1.48 24.66
CA ARG A 303 20.06 2.36 24.61
C ARG A 303 19.05 1.98 25.70
N THR A 304 18.72 2.94 26.57
CA THR A 304 17.77 2.76 27.69
C THR A 304 16.33 3.12 27.34
N ASP A 305 16.10 3.79 26.22
CA ASP A 305 14.81 4.29 25.75
C ASP A 305 14.05 3.33 24.81
N LEU A 306 14.56 2.10 24.65
CA LEU A 306 13.95 1.09 23.78
C LEU A 306 12.68 0.49 24.39
N THR A 307 11.62 0.44 23.58
CA THR A 307 10.42 -0.37 23.85
C THR A 307 10.76 -1.87 23.87
N ALA A 308 9.91 -2.70 24.48
CA ALA A 308 10.11 -4.14 24.53
C ALA A 308 10.28 -4.74 23.11
N THR A 309 9.46 -4.30 22.16
CA THR A 309 9.49 -4.74 20.76
C THR A 309 10.80 -4.36 20.06
N LYS A 310 11.37 -3.18 20.34
CA LYS A 310 12.66 -2.77 19.77
C LYS A 310 13.83 -3.55 20.37
N ARG A 311 13.77 -3.89 21.66
CA ARG A 311 14.86 -4.61 22.35
C ARG A 311 15.15 -5.99 21.74
N GLU A 312 14.17 -6.60 21.09
CA GLU A 312 14.33 -7.85 20.31
C GLU A 312 15.48 -7.76 19.30
N PHE A 313 15.68 -6.58 18.71
CA PHE A 313 16.69 -6.33 17.67
C PHE A 313 17.95 -5.63 18.18
N ALA A 314 18.13 -5.52 19.50
CA ALA A 314 19.24 -4.77 20.08
C ALA A 314 20.60 -5.45 19.84
N THR A 315 21.45 -4.79 19.05
CA THR A 315 22.83 -5.21 18.75
C THR A 315 23.84 -4.68 19.79
N PRO A 316 24.96 -5.37 20.05
CA PRO A 316 26.03 -4.80 20.87
C PRO A 316 26.80 -3.64 20.20
N HIS A 317 26.53 -3.34 18.93
CA HIS A 317 27.24 -2.32 18.15
C HIS A 317 26.42 -1.03 18.05
N PRO A 318 26.70 0.01 18.86
CA PRO A 318 26.06 1.32 18.71
C PRO A 318 26.60 2.04 17.47
N GLY A 319 25.85 3.03 16.99
CA GLY A 319 26.27 3.84 15.84
C GLY A 319 25.13 4.64 15.23
N THR A 320 25.48 5.42 14.21
CA THR A 320 24.55 6.13 13.35
C THR A 320 24.09 5.25 12.18
N LEU A 321 23.14 5.74 11.39
CA LEU A 321 22.76 5.09 10.14
C LEU A 321 23.95 4.99 9.16
N ALA A 322 24.77 6.04 9.07
CA ALA A 322 25.96 6.03 8.23
C ALA A 322 26.92 4.90 8.63
N ASP A 323 27.16 4.72 9.93
CA ASP A 323 28.03 3.66 10.45
C ASP A 323 27.48 2.27 10.11
N ALA A 324 26.16 2.09 10.19
CA ALA A 324 25.50 0.82 9.87
C ALA A 324 25.61 0.48 8.37
N MET A 325 25.56 1.48 7.49
CA MET A 325 25.60 1.29 6.03
C MET A 325 26.98 0.88 5.50
N VAL A 326 28.06 1.14 6.25
CA VAL A 326 29.43 0.77 5.82
C VAL A 326 29.55 -0.74 5.61
N GLY A 327 29.78 -1.13 4.36
CA GLY A 327 29.89 -2.53 3.92
C GLY A 327 28.59 -3.33 4.07
N ALA A 328 27.43 -2.67 4.14
CA ALA A 328 26.13 -3.35 4.05
C ALA A 328 25.87 -3.81 2.61
N ASP A 329 25.29 -5.00 2.43
CA ASP A 329 24.88 -5.49 1.11
C ASP A 329 23.54 -4.92 0.67
N VAL A 330 22.66 -4.71 1.66
CA VAL A 330 21.28 -4.32 1.45
C VAL A 330 20.90 -3.23 2.43
N PHE A 331 20.29 -2.17 1.92
CA PHE A 331 19.60 -1.14 2.70
C PHE A 331 18.10 -1.20 2.39
N MET A 332 17.28 -1.11 3.43
CA MET A 332 15.83 -0.96 3.31
C MET A 332 15.31 0.15 4.21
N GLY A 333 14.70 1.17 3.60
CA GLY A 333 14.11 2.28 4.31
C GLY A 333 12.59 2.17 4.38
N VAL A 334 12.05 2.28 5.59
CA VAL A 334 10.60 2.40 5.89
C VAL A 334 10.40 3.52 6.92
N SER A 335 11.03 4.67 6.65
CA SER A 335 11.28 5.71 7.64
C SER A 335 10.83 7.10 7.18
N ALA A 336 11.79 8.01 6.96
CA ALA A 336 11.57 9.42 6.71
C ALA A 336 12.26 9.84 5.39
N PRO A 337 11.75 10.89 4.73
CA PRO A 337 12.27 11.35 3.45
C PRO A 337 13.69 11.92 3.59
N GLY A 338 14.56 11.63 2.61
CA GLY A 338 15.87 12.28 2.45
C GLY A 338 16.91 11.99 3.56
N VAL A 339 16.74 10.90 4.31
CA VAL A 339 17.64 10.53 5.41
C VAL A 339 18.91 9.78 4.97
N VAL A 340 18.98 9.33 3.71
CA VAL A 340 20.14 8.64 3.14
C VAL A 340 20.85 9.58 2.16
N THR A 341 22.18 9.66 2.27
CA THR A 341 23.04 10.45 1.36
C THR A 341 23.74 9.57 0.34
N VAL A 342 24.29 10.17 -0.72
CA VAL A 342 25.05 9.44 -1.75
C VAL A 342 26.29 8.76 -1.14
N GLU A 343 26.99 9.45 -0.24
CA GLU A 343 28.19 8.93 0.42
C GLU A 343 27.89 7.69 1.27
N MET A 344 26.72 7.63 1.90
CA MET A 344 26.30 6.43 2.63
C MET A 344 26.12 5.25 1.68
N VAL A 345 25.53 5.47 0.50
CA VAL A 345 25.33 4.41 -0.51
C VAL A 345 26.67 3.99 -1.13
N GLU A 346 27.59 4.92 -1.38
CA GLU A 346 28.94 4.61 -1.86
C GLU A 346 29.78 3.82 -0.84
N SER A 347 29.46 3.93 0.45
CA SER A 347 30.13 3.19 1.53
C SER A 347 29.66 1.73 1.68
N MET A 348 28.59 1.34 0.98
CA MET A 348 28.05 -0.01 1.01
C MET A 348 29.00 -1.04 0.36
N ALA A 349 28.66 -2.32 0.48
CA ALA A 349 29.39 -3.39 -0.20
C ALA A 349 29.21 -3.32 -1.72
N ASP A 350 30.06 -4.06 -2.46
CA ASP A 350 29.95 -4.16 -3.92
C ASP A 350 28.56 -4.67 -4.34
N GLN A 351 28.06 -4.16 -5.46
CA GLN A 351 26.69 -4.38 -5.97
C GLN A 351 25.61 -4.13 -4.89
N PRO A 352 25.49 -2.89 -4.37
CA PRO A 352 24.55 -2.61 -3.30
C PRO A 352 23.10 -2.67 -3.78
N ILE A 353 22.23 -3.21 -2.93
CA ILE A 353 20.77 -3.24 -3.11
C ILE A 353 20.16 -2.17 -2.21
N VAL A 354 19.41 -1.23 -2.77
CA VAL A 354 18.79 -0.12 -2.04
C VAL A 354 17.29 -0.10 -2.28
N PHE A 355 16.51 -0.35 -1.23
CA PHE A 355 15.06 -0.19 -1.24
C PHE A 355 14.68 1.05 -0.41
N ALA A 356 14.30 2.14 -1.08
CA ALA A 356 13.91 3.40 -0.43
C ALA A 356 12.38 3.56 -0.52
N MET A 357 11.66 3.08 0.50
CA MET A 357 10.22 2.84 0.44
C MET A 357 9.38 3.89 1.18
N ALA A 358 9.99 4.93 1.77
CA ALA A 358 9.22 6.03 2.33
C ALA A 358 8.34 6.72 1.27
N ASN A 359 7.10 7.04 1.67
CA ASN A 359 6.12 7.73 0.83
C ASN A 359 5.73 9.08 1.46
N PRO A 360 5.46 10.13 0.66
CA PRO A 360 5.55 10.16 -0.81
C PRO A 360 6.98 10.40 -1.35
N VAL A 361 7.91 10.78 -0.48
CA VAL A 361 9.31 11.05 -0.84
C VAL A 361 10.20 9.97 -0.19
N PRO A 362 11.03 9.25 -0.99
CA PRO A 362 11.86 8.16 -0.48
C PRO A 362 13.02 8.66 0.39
N GLU A 363 13.67 7.73 1.09
CA GLU A 363 14.88 7.97 1.88
C GLU A 363 16.02 8.57 1.05
N ILE A 364 16.13 8.15 -0.22
CA ILE A 364 17.01 8.71 -1.24
C ILE A 364 16.34 8.59 -2.60
N GLN A 365 16.48 9.64 -3.42
CA GLN A 365 15.91 9.66 -4.77
C GLN A 365 16.73 8.75 -5.71
N PRO A 366 16.09 7.88 -6.53
CA PRO A 366 16.79 7.00 -7.47
C PRO A 366 17.80 7.71 -8.39
N GLU A 367 17.51 8.94 -8.78
CA GLU A 367 18.35 9.74 -9.67
C GLU A 367 19.72 10.05 -9.07
N LEU A 368 19.83 10.12 -7.74
CA LEU A 368 21.07 10.48 -7.04
C LEU A 368 22.08 9.34 -6.98
N VAL A 369 21.61 8.10 -7.10
CA VAL A 369 22.42 6.88 -6.95
C VAL A 369 22.44 6.00 -8.20
N LYS A 370 21.98 6.57 -9.32
CA LYS A 370 21.97 5.90 -10.62
C LYS A 370 23.39 5.53 -11.02
N GLY A 371 23.64 4.24 -11.22
CA GLY A 371 24.95 3.70 -11.58
C GLY A 371 25.85 3.36 -10.38
N ILE A 372 25.42 3.66 -9.15
CA ILE A 372 26.10 3.24 -7.91
C ILE A 372 25.49 1.93 -7.40
N VAL A 373 24.16 1.83 -7.46
CA VAL A 373 23.41 0.65 -6.97
C VAL A 373 23.20 -0.40 -8.05
N ALA A 374 23.28 -1.67 -7.66
CA ALA A 374 22.95 -2.79 -8.54
C ALA A 374 21.44 -2.96 -8.70
N VAL A 375 20.69 -2.69 -7.64
CA VAL A 375 19.22 -2.72 -7.63
C VAL A 375 18.70 -1.52 -6.84
N MET A 376 17.76 -0.80 -7.44
CA MET A 376 16.98 0.25 -6.78
C MET A 376 15.52 -0.16 -6.79
N ALA A 377 14.85 0.00 -5.65
CA ALA A 377 13.40 -0.18 -5.54
C ALA A 377 12.81 0.94 -4.66
N THR A 378 11.56 1.30 -4.92
CA THR A 378 10.85 2.33 -4.13
C THR A 378 9.39 1.95 -3.90
N GLY A 379 8.68 2.70 -3.05
CA GLY A 379 7.22 2.57 -2.91
C GLY A 379 6.42 3.23 -4.05
N ARG A 380 7.08 4.04 -4.89
CA ARG A 380 6.41 4.88 -5.89
C ARG A 380 6.14 4.13 -7.20
N SER A 381 5.01 4.42 -7.82
CA SER A 381 4.54 3.77 -9.06
C SER A 381 5.22 4.28 -10.33
N ASP A 382 5.91 5.42 -10.27
CA ASP A 382 6.60 6.02 -11.41
C ASP A 382 8.05 5.52 -11.59
N TYR A 383 8.55 4.68 -10.66
CA TYR A 383 9.84 4.02 -10.77
C TYR A 383 9.72 2.51 -11.03
N PRO A 384 10.74 1.88 -11.66
CA PRO A 384 10.84 0.43 -11.72
C PRO A 384 10.88 -0.19 -10.31
N ASN A 385 10.58 -1.49 -10.23
CA ASN A 385 10.62 -2.25 -8.97
C ASN A 385 9.79 -1.62 -7.85
N GLN A 386 8.55 -1.25 -8.14
CA GLN A 386 7.64 -0.75 -7.12
C GLN A 386 7.38 -1.83 -6.06
N ILE A 387 7.74 -1.55 -4.80
CA ILE A 387 7.40 -2.37 -3.65
C ILE A 387 6.08 -1.83 -3.08
N ASN A 388 4.99 -2.55 -3.32
CA ASN A 388 3.65 -2.12 -2.93
C ASN A 388 2.86 -3.30 -2.35
N ASN A 389 2.29 -3.08 -1.16
CA ASN A 389 1.56 -4.09 -0.37
C ASN A 389 0.37 -4.71 -1.13
N VAL A 390 -0.14 -4.03 -2.17
CA VAL A 390 -1.18 -4.58 -3.08
C VAL A 390 -0.78 -5.90 -3.73
N LEU A 391 0.52 -6.21 -3.82
CA LEU A 391 1.00 -7.50 -4.31
C LEU A 391 0.83 -8.65 -3.29
N ALA A 392 0.55 -8.35 -2.02
CA ALA A 392 0.41 -9.32 -0.94
C ALA A 392 -1.02 -9.40 -0.41
N PHE A 393 -1.54 -8.33 0.20
CA PHE A 393 -2.77 -8.41 1.00
C PHE A 393 -3.99 -9.00 0.26
N PRO A 394 -4.26 -8.72 -1.03
CA PRO A 394 -5.42 -9.29 -1.68
C PRO A 394 -5.33 -10.81 -1.75
N GLY A 395 -4.17 -11.33 -2.16
CA GLY A 395 -3.94 -12.77 -2.30
C GLY A 395 -3.86 -13.49 -0.95
N VAL A 396 -3.21 -12.88 0.06
CA VAL A 396 -3.09 -13.45 1.41
C VAL A 396 -4.45 -13.62 2.05
N ILE A 397 -5.26 -12.57 2.06
CA ILE A 397 -6.60 -12.64 2.64
C ILE A 397 -7.51 -13.54 1.81
N ARG A 398 -7.43 -13.51 0.47
CA ARG A 398 -8.20 -14.41 -0.39
C ARG A 398 -7.93 -15.87 -0.04
N GLY A 399 -6.65 -16.24 0.09
CA GLY A 399 -6.25 -17.59 0.46
C GLY A 399 -6.78 -17.99 1.82
N ALA A 400 -6.60 -17.13 2.83
CA ALA A 400 -7.08 -17.39 4.19
C ALA A 400 -8.62 -17.51 4.26
N VAL A 401 -9.37 -16.66 3.55
CA VAL A 401 -10.84 -16.72 3.51
C VAL A 401 -11.33 -17.94 2.73
N ASP A 402 -10.70 -18.31 1.62
CA ASP A 402 -11.09 -19.48 0.80
C ASP A 402 -11.01 -20.80 1.56
N CYS A 403 -9.95 -21.01 2.33
CA CYS A 403 -9.76 -22.21 3.15
C CYS A 403 -10.31 -22.06 4.57
N ARG A 404 -10.93 -20.91 4.90
CA ARG A 404 -11.42 -20.57 6.25
C ARG A 404 -10.35 -20.83 7.31
N ALA A 405 -9.14 -20.32 7.06
CA ALA A 405 -8.03 -20.40 7.99
C ALA A 405 -8.41 -19.78 9.34
N GLN A 406 -7.97 -20.37 10.44
CA GLN A 406 -8.17 -19.80 11.78
C GLN A 406 -7.29 -18.58 12.03
N GLU A 407 -6.11 -18.56 11.44
CA GLU A 407 -5.09 -17.52 11.60
C GLU A 407 -4.27 -17.36 10.32
N ILE A 408 -3.41 -16.34 10.27
CA ILE A 408 -2.41 -16.18 9.22
C ILE A 408 -1.02 -16.25 9.85
N THR A 409 -0.25 -17.26 9.47
CA THR A 409 1.04 -17.57 10.12
C THR A 409 2.24 -16.97 9.38
N THR A 410 3.39 -16.99 10.04
CA THR A 410 4.66 -16.56 9.43
C THR A 410 5.04 -17.42 8.22
N GLU A 411 4.75 -18.72 8.25
CA GLU A 411 4.96 -19.63 7.13
C GLU A 411 4.11 -19.25 5.92
N MET A 412 2.88 -18.79 6.14
CA MET A 412 2.01 -18.26 5.08
C MET A 412 2.60 -16.98 4.47
N PHE A 413 3.20 -16.10 5.29
CA PHE A 413 3.90 -14.90 4.82
C PHE A 413 5.14 -15.25 3.97
N LEU A 414 5.96 -16.21 4.42
CA LEU A 414 7.12 -16.70 3.67
C LEU A 414 6.70 -17.32 2.33
N ALA A 415 5.63 -18.11 2.33
CA ALA A 415 5.09 -18.72 1.11
C ALA A 415 4.53 -17.67 0.14
N ALA A 416 3.81 -16.66 0.64
CA ALA A 416 3.34 -15.54 -0.16
C ALA A 416 4.50 -14.79 -0.82
N GLY A 417 5.56 -14.46 -0.08
CA GLY A 417 6.73 -13.77 -0.62
C GLY A 417 7.44 -14.58 -1.72
N LYS A 418 7.59 -15.89 -1.51
CA LYS A 418 8.13 -16.81 -2.52
C LYS A 418 7.26 -16.89 -3.77
N ALA A 419 5.93 -16.95 -3.60
CA ALA A 419 4.99 -16.99 -4.71
C ALA A 419 5.05 -15.73 -5.58
N ILE A 420 5.16 -14.54 -4.96
CA ILE A 420 5.32 -13.27 -5.67
C ILE A 420 6.66 -13.26 -6.44
N ALA A 421 7.76 -13.62 -5.77
CA ALA A 421 9.08 -13.63 -6.39
C ALA A 421 9.15 -14.57 -7.61
N ALA A 422 8.51 -15.74 -7.52
CA ALA A 422 8.51 -16.77 -8.56
C ALA A 422 7.73 -16.37 -9.83
N LEU A 423 6.94 -15.30 -9.80
CA LEU A 423 6.23 -14.80 -11.00
C LEU A 423 7.14 -14.10 -12.00
N ILE A 424 8.35 -13.72 -11.58
CA ILE A 424 9.42 -13.26 -12.47
C ILE A 424 10.35 -14.45 -12.75
N PRO A 425 10.38 -14.97 -13.99
CA PRO A 425 11.33 -16.02 -14.36
C PRO A 425 12.77 -15.58 -14.15
N ASP A 426 13.67 -16.48 -13.76
CA ASP A 426 15.08 -16.16 -13.50
C ASP A 426 15.77 -15.49 -14.71
N THR A 427 15.33 -15.80 -15.94
CA THR A 427 15.84 -15.19 -17.19
C THR A 427 15.39 -13.75 -17.42
N GLU A 428 14.35 -13.29 -16.73
CA GLU A 428 13.78 -11.95 -16.85
C GLU A 428 14.19 -11.03 -15.69
N ILE A 429 14.82 -11.57 -14.65
CA ILE A 429 15.33 -10.80 -13.53
C ILE A 429 16.40 -9.83 -14.04
N SER A 430 16.20 -8.54 -13.76
CA SER A 430 17.16 -7.48 -14.09
C SER A 430 17.12 -6.38 -13.03
N ALA A 431 18.06 -5.43 -13.11
CA ALA A 431 18.12 -4.29 -12.19
C ALA A 431 16.81 -3.48 -12.13
N ASN A 432 15.98 -3.53 -13.18
CA ASN A 432 14.69 -2.83 -13.28
C ASN A 432 13.48 -3.79 -13.30
N ASN A 433 13.69 -5.09 -13.07
CA ASN A 433 12.63 -6.10 -13.08
C ASN A 433 12.88 -7.19 -12.03
N ILE A 434 12.67 -6.86 -10.76
CA ILE A 434 12.71 -7.83 -9.64
C ILE A 434 11.33 -8.15 -9.05
N MET A 435 10.30 -7.39 -9.44
CA MET A 435 8.94 -7.50 -8.92
C MET A 435 7.93 -7.52 -10.06
N PRO A 436 6.85 -8.34 -9.96
CA PRO A 436 5.75 -8.25 -10.91
C PRO A 436 5.04 -6.89 -10.78
N SER A 437 4.38 -6.49 -11.88
CA SER A 437 3.52 -5.31 -11.86
C SER A 437 2.38 -5.51 -10.85
N VAL A 438 1.95 -4.43 -10.19
CA VAL A 438 0.72 -4.40 -9.36
C VAL A 438 -0.53 -4.80 -10.14
N PHE A 439 -0.51 -4.69 -11.47
CA PHE A 439 -1.60 -5.09 -12.36
C PHE A 439 -1.46 -6.51 -12.91
N ASP A 440 -0.41 -7.25 -12.52
CA ASP A 440 -0.27 -8.64 -12.91
C ASP A 440 -1.33 -9.50 -12.22
N ARG A 441 -2.35 -9.90 -12.99
CA ARG A 441 -3.49 -10.69 -12.52
C ARG A 441 -3.11 -12.07 -11.97
N ARG A 442 -1.87 -12.54 -12.20
CA ARG A 442 -1.37 -13.82 -11.67
C ARG A 442 -1.00 -13.74 -10.19
N VAL A 443 -0.72 -12.54 -9.67
CA VAL A 443 -0.20 -12.34 -8.31
C VAL A 443 -1.17 -12.87 -7.24
N SER A 444 -2.40 -12.34 -7.22
CA SER A 444 -3.39 -12.72 -6.20
C SER A 444 -3.73 -14.22 -6.22
N PRO A 445 -3.98 -14.87 -7.39
CA PRO A 445 -4.15 -16.32 -7.45
C PRO A 445 -2.93 -17.12 -6.97
N ALA A 446 -1.71 -16.73 -7.33
CA ALA A 446 -0.49 -17.43 -6.93
C ALA A 446 -0.26 -17.35 -5.42
N VAL A 447 -0.43 -16.16 -4.84
CA VAL A 447 -0.33 -15.92 -3.40
C VAL A 447 -1.42 -16.69 -2.66
N SER A 448 -2.68 -16.60 -3.11
CA SER A 448 -3.80 -17.32 -2.50
C SER A 448 -3.55 -18.83 -2.48
N ALA A 449 -3.07 -19.41 -3.58
CA ALA A 449 -2.77 -20.83 -3.67
C ALA A 449 -1.69 -21.25 -2.67
N ALA A 450 -0.58 -20.51 -2.60
CA ALA A 450 0.52 -20.78 -1.67
C ALA A 450 0.08 -20.67 -0.20
N VAL A 451 -0.74 -19.66 0.11
CA VAL A 451 -1.29 -19.45 1.45
C VAL A 451 -2.23 -20.59 1.85
N GLN A 452 -3.12 -21.03 0.95
CA GLN A 452 -4.00 -22.18 1.21
C GLN A 452 -3.23 -23.49 1.39
N GLU A 453 -2.19 -23.72 0.60
CA GLU A 453 -1.34 -24.91 0.72
C GLU A 453 -0.71 -25.00 2.12
N VAL A 454 -0.11 -23.91 2.59
CA VAL A 454 0.48 -23.85 3.94
C VAL A 454 -0.59 -24.02 5.03
N ALA A 455 -1.73 -23.34 4.91
CA ALA A 455 -2.81 -23.45 5.89
C ALA A 455 -3.35 -24.88 6.01
N ARG A 456 -3.48 -25.60 4.88
CA ARG A 456 -3.89 -27.02 4.89
C ARG A 456 -2.82 -27.93 5.46
N ALA A 457 -1.55 -27.72 5.10
CA ALA A 457 -0.43 -28.49 5.63
C ALA A 457 -0.27 -28.33 7.15
N ALA A 458 -0.55 -27.13 7.67
CA ALA A 458 -0.53 -26.84 9.11
C ALA A 458 -1.80 -27.30 9.85
N GLY A 459 -2.85 -27.73 9.15
CA GLY A 459 -4.11 -28.17 9.76
C GLY A 459 -4.99 -27.05 10.33
N ILE A 460 -4.73 -25.79 9.95
CA ILE A 460 -5.48 -24.61 10.41
C ILE A 460 -6.58 -24.18 9.42
N ALA A 461 -6.66 -24.82 8.26
CA ALA A 461 -7.74 -24.66 7.29
C ALA A 461 -8.99 -25.46 7.70
N LYS A 462 -10.17 -24.81 7.69
CA LYS A 462 -11.47 -25.47 7.94
C LYS A 462 -12.15 -25.97 6.66
N LYS A 463 -11.56 -25.75 5.48
CA LYS A 463 -12.09 -26.15 4.17
C LYS A 463 -11.03 -26.64 3.19
#